data_AF-A4U8U2-F1
#
_entry.id   AF-A4U8U2-F1
#
_cell.length_a   1.000
_cell.length_b   1.000
_cell.length_c   1.000
_cell.angle_alpha   90.00
_cell.angle_beta   90.00
_cell.angle_gamma   90.00
#
_symmetry.space_group_name_H-M   'P 1'
#
loop_
_entity.id
_entity.type
_entity.pdbx_description
1 polymer ?
#
loop_
_entity_poly.entity_id
_entity_poly.type
_entity_poly.pdbx_seq_one_letter_code
_entity_poly.pdbx_strand_id
1 'polypeptide(L)'
;MKTEVAPERVTQFQKEGFIVIEGFLNSEELQTWRDVTEEAVQQRLVSGDGLHNLDADDFYKNVFTQCLRLVDSHAGMKKLLTDPRLGRLAATLSGVDGVRLWHDQALFKQPYGNQTAWHRDVPYWAFHSRKSASMWFALDDATVANGCLWYLPGTHLLGNYELTRIGSNMLDQFHAYPEWLEIEAVPAPARQFPSSSTTP
;
A
#
# COMPACT_ATOMS: atom_id res chain seq x y z
N MET A 1 17.90 1.45 2.45
CA MET A 1 16.74 0.59 2.18
C MET A 1 17.11 -0.82 2.60
N LYS A 2 16.42 -1.38 3.58
CA LYS A 2 16.59 -2.77 4.06
C LYS A 2 15.88 -3.72 3.09
N THR A 3 16.58 -4.13 2.04
CA THR A 3 16.01 -4.93 0.94
C THR A 3 16.36 -6.41 0.99
N GLU A 4 17.14 -6.82 1.99
CA GLU A 4 17.41 -8.23 2.27
C GLU A 4 16.34 -8.76 3.23
N VAL A 5 15.73 -9.89 2.85
CA VAL A 5 14.70 -10.57 3.63
C VAL A 5 15.12 -12.02 3.83
N ALA A 6 14.95 -12.52 5.05
CA ALA A 6 15.25 -13.92 5.37
C ALA A 6 14.28 -14.86 4.62
N PRO A 7 14.71 -16.09 4.24
CA PRO A 7 13.86 -17.04 3.53
C PRO A 7 12.51 -17.30 4.22
N GLU A 8 12.49 -17.32 5.55
CA GLU A 8 11.27 -17.54 6.34
C GLU A 8 10.26 -16.40 6.15
N ARG A 9 10.73 -15.17 5.98
CA ARG A 9 9.91 -14.00 5.69
C ARG A 9 9.35 -14.06 4.26
N VAL A 10 10.10 -14.61 3.30
CA VAL A 10 9.59 -14.88 1.94
C VAL A 10 8.48 -15.92 1.98
N THR A 11 8.69 -17.03 2.70
CA THR A 11 7.65 -18.05 2.90
C THR A 11 6.42 -17.48 3.60
N GLN A 12 6.61 -16.64 4.62
CA GLN A 12 5.51 -15.92 5.28
C GLN A 12 4.70 -15.11 4.27
N PHE A 13 5.35 -14.24 3.49
CA PHE A 13 4.68 -13.43 2.48
C PHE A 13 3.88 -14.27 1.48
N GLN A 14 4.45 -15.38 1.01
CA GLN A 14 3.79 -16.25 0.04
C GLN A 14 2.58 -16.99 0.63
N LYS A 15 2.64 -17.34 1.92
CA LYS A 15 1.55 -18.02 2.64
C LYS A 15 0.46 -17.07 3.10
N GLU A 16 0.81 -15.90 3.63
CA GLU A 16 -0.10 -14.96 4.28
C GLU A 16 -0.56 -13.83 3.36
N GLY A 17 0.19 -13.53 2.30
CA GLY A 17 -0.16 -12.52 1.29
C GLY A 17 0.34 -11.12 1.60
N PHE A 18 0.96 -10.91 2.77
CA PHE A 18 1.55 -9.64 3.17
C PHE A 18 2.75 -9.84 4.08
N ILE A 19 3.53 -8.77 4.26
CA ILE A 19 4.67 -8.72 5.17
C ILE A 19 4.94 -7.28 5.60
N VAL A 20 5.26 -7.08 6.88
CA VAL A 20 5.75 -5.79 7.40
C VAL A 20 7.27 -5.84 7.56
N ILE A 21 7.98 -4.90 6.91
CA ILE A 21 9.44 -4.75 7.03
C ILE A 21 9.72 -3.46 7.79
N GLU A 22 9.95 -3.58 9.10
CA GLU A 22 10.30 -2.45 9.95
C GLU A 22 11.72 -1.94 9.66
N GLY A 23 11.90 -0.62 9.77
CA GLY A 23 13.17 0.05 9.48
C GLY A 23 13.59 -0.11 8.01
N PHE A 24 12.61 -0.17 7.10
CA PHE A 24 12.91 -0.30 5.67
C PHE A 24 13.73 0.88 5.15
N LEU A 25 13.30 2.10 5.46
CA LEU A 25 14.05 3.33 5.23
C LEU A 25 14.77 3.69 6.52
N ASN A 26 16.04 4.07 6.43
CA ASN A 26 16.69 4.76 7.55
C ASN A 26 16.19 6.23 7.65
N SER A 27 16.59 6.96 8.68
CA SER A 27 16.09 8.33 8.91
C SER A 27 16.38 9.32 7.77
N GLU A 28 17.56 9.22 7.13
CA GLU A 28 17.95 10.08 6.01
C GLU A 28 17.15 9.73 4.74
N GLU A 29 17.00 8.44 4.46
CA GLU A 29 16.20 7.95 3.34
C GLU A 29 14.72 8.30 3.52
N LEU A 30 14.17 8.14 4.73
CA LEU A 30 12.80 8.53 5.04
C LEU A 30 12.58 10.02 4.81
N GLN A 31 13.49 10.87 5.28
CA GLN A 31 13.38 12.31 5.04
C GLN A 31 13.42 12.63 3.54
N THR A 32 14.33 11.99 2.80
CA THR A 32 14.39 12.14 1.34
C THR A 32 13.08 11.73 0.66
N TRP A 33 12.48 10.61 1.07
CA TRP A 33 11.21 10.15 0.53
C TRP A 33 10.06 11.09 0.87
N ARG A 34 10.03 11.67 2.07
CA ARG A 34 9.05 12.70 2.47
C ARG A 34 9.15 13.92 1.58
N ASP A 35 10.32 14.53 1.50
CA ASP A 35 10.55 15.78 0.75
C ASP A 35 10.17 15.60 -0.73
N VAL A 36 10.63 14.50 -1.35
CA VAL A 36 10.35 14.19 -2.75
C VAL A 36 8.87 13.89 -3.00
N THR A 37 8.19 13.22 -2.07
CA THR A 37 6.76 12.91 -2.20
C THR A 37 5.91 14.15 -2.02
N GLU A 38 6.22 14.99 -1.02
CA GLU A 38 5.52 16.24 -0.77
C GLU A 38 5.67 17.20 -1.96
N GLU A 39 6.89 17.38 -2.48
CA GLU A 39 7.14 18.19 -3.67
C GLU A 39 6.32 17.69 -4.87
N ALA A 40 6.34 16.38 -5.13
CA ALA A 40 5.61 15.78 -6.25
C ALA A 40 4.09 15.98 -6.14
N VAL A 41 3.53 15.83 -4.93
CA VAL A 41 2.11 16.04 -4.68
C VAL A 41 1.74 17.51 -4.80
N GLN A 42 2.54 18.44 -4.26
CA GLN A 42 2.29 19.87 -4.42
C GLN A 42 2.28 20.28 -5.89
N GLN A 43 3.27 19.83 -6.67
CA GLN A 43 3.31 20.09 -8.12
C GLN A 43 2.07 19.52 -8.83
N ARG A 44 1.67 18.30 -8.48
CA ARG A 44 0.48 17.64 -9.02
C ARG A 44 -0.79 18.45 -8.77
N LEU A 45 -1.03 18.84 -7.53
CA LEU A 45 -2.23 19.57 -7.13
C LEU A 45 -2.34 20.96 -7.78
N VAL A 46 -1.21 21.57 -8.13
CA VAL A 46 -1.18 22.87 -8.84
C VAL A 46 -1.29 22.72 -10.35
N SER A 47 -0.82 21.59 -10.92
CA SER A 47 -0.80 21.37 -12.37
C SER A 47 -2.18 21.21 -13.02
N GLY A 48 -3.19 20.76 -12.25
CA GLY A 48 -4.54 20.49 -12.75
C GLY A 48 -4.65 19.28 -13.68
N ASP A 49 -3.67 18.35 -13.69
CA ASP A 49 -3.62 17.22 -14.62
C ASP A 49 -4.68 16.11 -14.39
N GLY A 50 -5.59 16.29 -13.43
CA GLY A 50 -6.74 15.42 -13.16
C GLY A 50 -6.38 14.04 -12.61
N LEU A 51 -5.10 13.72 -12.43
CA LEU A 51 -4.64 12.45 -11.85
C LEU A 51 -4.62 12.52 -10.31
N HIS A 52 -5.68 13.07 -9.75
CA HIS A 52 -5.93 13.20 -8.32
C HIS A 52 -7.42 13.03 -8.02
N ASN A 53 -7.78 12.64 -6.80
CA ASN A 53 -9.17 12.35 -6.43
C ASN A 53 -9.98 13.57 -5.96
N LEU A 54 -9.47 14.80 -6.12
CA LEU A 54 -10.17 16.02 -5.70
C LEU A 54 -11.51 16.27 -6.42
N ASP A 55 -11.81 15.56 -7.50
CA ASP A 55 -13.08 15.65 -8.23
C ASP A 55 -14.02 14.45 -7.98
N ALA A 56 -13.61 13.46 -7.17
CA ALA A 56 -14.40 12.27 -6.87
C ALA A 56 -15.64 12.58 -5.99
N ASP A 57 -16.51 11.59 -5.77
CA ASP A 57 -17.66 11.75 -4.85
C ASP A 57 -17.20 12.05 -3.41
N ASP A 58 -18.05 12.72 -2.63
CA ASP A 58 -17.74 13.20 -1.27
C ASP A 58 -17.21 12.13 -0.32
N PHE A 59 -17.64 10.87 -0.49
CA PHE A 59 -17.12 9.77 0.33
C PHE A 59 -15.63 9.53 0.08
N TYR A 60 -15.22 9.43 -1.18
CA TYR A 60 -13.86 9.07 -1.58
C TYR A 60 -12.88 10.23 -1.38
N LYS A 61 -13.32 11.47 -1.63
CA LYS A 61 -12.57 12.70 -1.30
C LYS A 61 -12.13 12.75 0.17
N ASN A 62 -12.98 12.26 1.07
CA ASN A 62 -12.71 12.28 2.51
C ASN A 62 -11.93 11.05 3.01
N VAL A 63 -11.53 10.11 2.15
CA VAL A 63 -10.66 8.98 2.55
C VAL A 63 -9.19 9.42 2.61
N PHE A 64 -8.71 10.08 1.56
CA PHE A 64 -7.36 10.65 1.44
C PHE A 64 -7.31 11.68 0.31
N THR A 65 -6.32 12.56 0.32
CA THR A 65 -5.86 13.23 -0.90
C THR A 65 -4.97 12.24 -1.67
N GLN A 66 -5.38 11.88 -2.88
CA GLN A 66 -4.69 10.91 -3.74
C GLN A 66 -4.05 11.61 -4.92
N CYS A 67 -2.83 11.20 -5.25
CA CYS A 67 -2.16 11.58 -6.50
C CYS A 67 -1.58 10.32 -7.16
N LEU A 68 -1.91 10.10 -8.44
CA LEU A 68 -1.59 8.87 -9.16
C LEU A 68 -0.42 9.05 -10.12
N ARG A 69 0.36 8.02 -10.43
CA ARG A 69 1.35 8.08 -11.53
C ARG A 69 2.38 9.21 -11.35
N LEU A 70 2.84 9.49 -10.14
CA LEU A 70 3.84 10.54 -9.89
C LEU A 70 5.18 10.19 -10.53
N VAL A 71 5.44 8.90 -10.80
CA VAL A 71 6.61 8.43 -11.57
C VAL A 71 6.71 9.06 -12.96
N ASP A 72 5.59 9.44 -13.56
CA ASP A 72 5.56 9.99 -14.93
C ASP A 72 5.88 11.49 -14.95
N SER A 73 5.50 12.21 -13.90
CA SER A 73 5.58 13.67 -13.83
C SER A 73 6.69 14.19 -12.92
N HIS A 74 7.25 13.37 -12.02
CA HIS A 74 8.26 13.80 -11.06
C HIS A 74 9.53 12.96 -11.12
N ALA A 75 10.66 13.59 -11.49
CA ALA A 75 11.95 12.91 -11.65
C ALA A 75 12.46 12.28 -10.35
N GLY A 76 12.20 12.91 -9.20
CA GLY A 76 12.53 12.37 -7.88
C GLY A 76 11.74 11.09 -7.58
N MET A 77 10.43 11.09 -7.80
CA MET A 77 9.59 9.90 -7.61
C MET A 77 10.00 8.77 -8.55
N LYS A 78 10.31 9.11 -9.81
CA LYS A 78 10.86 8.15 -10.77
C LYS A 78 12.14 7.51 -10.25
N LYS A 79 13.09 8.30 -9.76
CA LYS A 79 14.36 7.77 -9.21
C LYS A 79 14.12 6.84 -8.02
N LEU A 80 13.23 7.21 -7.09
CA LEU A 80 12.95 6.41 -5.89
C LEU A 80 12.26 5.08 -6.26
N LEU A 81 11.19 5.13 -7.05
CA LEU A 81 10.34 3.97 -7.34
C LEU A 81 10.93 3.01 -8.38
N THR A 82 11.91 3.47 -9.17
CA THR A 82 12.63 2.63 -10.13
C THR A 82 13.97 2.11 -9.61
N ASP A 83 14.26 2.29 -8.31
CA ASP A 83 15.45 1.71 -7.67
C ASP A 83 15.46 0.17 -7.86
N PRO A 84 16.50 -0.41 -8.49
CA PRO A 84 16.56 -1.84 -8.75
C PRO A 84 16.46 -2.74 -7.52
N ARG A 85 16.79 -2.22 -6.32
CA ARG A 85 16.65 -2.95 -5.06
C ARG A 85 15.19 -3.25 -4.73
N LEU A 86 14.26 -2.32 -5.04
CA LEU A 86 12.82 -2.53 -4.87
C LEU A 86 12.33 -3.63 -5.82
N GLY A 87 12.74 -3.57 -7.09
CA GLY A 87 12.39 -4.58 -8.08
C GLY A 87 12.88 -5.99 -7.70
N ARG A 88 14.12 -6.11 -7.20
CA ARG A 88 14.67 -7.39 -6.72
C ARG A 88 13.92 -7.93 -5.50
N LEU A 89 13.58 -7.07 -4.54
CA LEU A 89 12.79 -7.47 -3.37
C LEU A 89 11.41 -7.97 -3.78
N ALA A 90 10.71 -7.23 -4.65
CA ALA A 90 9.40 -7.62 -5.17
C ALA A 90 9.45 -8.97 -5.89
N ALA A 91 10.44 -9.14 -6.78
CA ALA A 91 10.66 -10.38 -7.51
C ALA A 91 10.91 -11.57 -6.57
N THR A 92 11.74 -11.37 -5.54
CA THR A 92 12.05 -12.38 -4.52
C THR A 92 10.80 -12.78 -3.73
N LEU A 93 10.04 -11.80 -3.23
CA LEU A 93 8.81 -12.05 -2.46
C LEU A 93 7.76 -12.79 -3.31
N SER A 94 7.54 -12.34 -4.54
CA SER A 94 6.57 -12.94 -5.47
C SER A 94 7.03 -14.28 -6.06
N GLY A 95 8.32 -14.61 -5.99
CA GLY A 95 8.90 -15.82 -6.59
C GLY A 95 8.86 -15.77 -8.12
N VAL A 96 9.29 -14.65 -8.70
CA VAL A 96 9.39 -14.42 -10.16
C VAL A 96 10.76 -13.85 -10.52
N ASP A 97 11.15 -13.93 -11.78
CA ASP A 97 12.48 -13.47 -12.22
C ASP A 97 12.60 -11.94 -12.34
N GLY A 98 11.46 -11.24 -12.40
CA GLY A 98 11.44 -9.79 -12.52
C GLY A 98 10.04 -9.22 -12.42
N VAL A 99 9.97 -7.91 -12.16
CA VAL A 99 8.73 -7.15 -12.05
C VAL A 99 8.80 -5.87 -12.87
N ARG A 100 7.64 -5.28 -13.14
CA ARG A 100 7.50 -3.95 -13.73
C ARG A 100 6.61 -3.11 -12.83
N LEU A 101 6.98 -1.84 -12.64
CA LEU A 101 6.10 -0.87 -11.99
C LEU A 101 4.91 -0.60 -12.93
N TRP A 102 3.72 -0.97 -12.48
CA TRP A 102 2.47 -0.68 -13.20
C TRP A 102 1.91 0.68 -12.82
N HIS A 103 1.89 0.98 -11.53
CA HIS A 103 1.26 2.18 -10.97
C HIS A 103 1.91 2.55 -9.64
N ASP A 104 1.87 3.84 -9.35
CA ASP A 104 2.20 4.41 -8.05
C ASP A 104 1.11 5.41 -7.64
N GLN A 105 0.98 5.57 -6.33
CA GLN A 105 0.06 6.54 -5.74
C GLN A 105 0.62 7.08 -4.43
N ALA A 106 0.46 8.38 -4.21
CA ALA A 106 0.62 9.01 -2.92
C ALA A 106 -0.75 9.17 -2.25
N LEU A 107 -0.83 8.86 -0.96
CA LEU A 107 -2.07 8.86 -0.18
C LEU A 107 -1.85 9.69 1.09
N PHE A 108 -2.48 10.86 1.17
CA PHE A 108 -2.40 11.75 2.31
C PHE A 108 -3.70 11.68 3.10
N LYS A 109 -3.66 11.04 4.26
CA LYS A 109 -4.83 10.86 5.12
C LYS A 109 -4.95 12.00 6.12
N GLN A 110 -6.04 12.76 6.01
CA GLN A 110 -6.33 13.85 6.95
C GLN A 110 -6.93 13.30 8.26
N PRO A 111 -6.81 14.03 9.38
CA PRO A 111 -7.52 13.71 10.61
C PRO A 111 -9.02 13.53 10.35
N TYR A 112 -9.62 12.54 11.00
CA TYR A 112 -11.05 12.19 10.85
C TYR A 112 -11.48 11.77 9.43
N GLY A 113 -10.52 11.44 8.55
CA GLY A 113 -10.80 10.87 7.24
C GLY A 113 -11.50 9.50 7.33
N ASN A 114 -12.28 9.18 6.31
CA ASN A 114 -13.01 7.92 6.21
C ASN A 114 -12.05 6.72 6.17
N GLN A 115 -12.54 5.57 6.65
CA GLN A 115 -11.85 4.30 6.48
C GLN A 115 -11.95 3.81 5.02
N THR A 116 -10.96 3.03 4.59
CA THR A 116 -11.00 2.32 3.32
C THR A 116 -11.67 0.97 3.53
N ALA A 117 -12.74 0.69 2.78
CA ALA A 117 -13.45 -0.58 2.87
C ALA A 117 -12.59 -1.77 2.48
N TRP A 118 -12.95 -2.97 2.98
CA TRP A 118 -12.31 -4.21 2.56
C TRP A 118 -12.40 -4.37 1.05
N HIS A 119 -11.27 -4.67 0.41
CA HIS A 119 -11.19 -4.85 -1.02
C HIS A 119 -9.95 -5.65 -1.40
N ARG A 120 -9.84 -5.94 -2.70
CA ARG A 120 -8.62 -6.44 -3.32
C ARG A 120 -8.23 -5.48 -4.44
N ASP A 121 -6.94 -5.24 -4.58
CA ASP A 121 -6.45 -4.28 -5.58
C ASP A 121 -6.64 -4.79 -7.02
N VAL A 122 -6.26 -6.06 -7.29
CA VAL A 122 -6.15 -6.59 -8.66
C VAL A 122 -7.43 -6.46 -9.49
N PRO A 123 -8.66 -6.70 -8.96
CA PRO A 123 -9.89 -6.46 -9.71
C PRO A 123 -10.07 -5.03 -10.25
N TYR A 124 -9.41 -4.04 -9.65
CA TYR A 124 -9.44 -2.64 -10.11
C TYR A 124 -8.37 -2.32 -11.17
N TRP A 125 -7.46 -3.24 -11.42
CA TRP A 125 -6.33 -3.02 -12.33
C TRP A 125 -6.63 -3.54 -13.73
N ALA A 126 -5.91 -3.02 -14.71
CA ALA A 126 -6.05 -3.42 -16.11
C ALA A 126 -5.46 -4.80 -16.45
N PHE A 127 -5.14 -5.62 -15.44
CA PHE A 127 -4.57 -6.95 -15.60
C PHE A 127 -4.90 -7.85 -14.40
N HIS A 128 -4.81 -9.17 -14.63
CA HIS A 128 -5.01 -10.18 -13.59
C HIS A 128 -3.72 -10.95 -13.33
N SER A 129 -3.20 -10.88 -12.11
CA SER A 129 -2.04 -11.68 -11.69
C SER A 129 -2.13 -12.00 -10.20
N ARG A 130 -1.88 -13.25 -9.81
CA ARG A 130 -1.65 -13.61 -8.40
C ARG A 130 -0.23 -13.31 -7.92
N LYS A 131 0.64 -12.89 -8.84
CA LYS A 131 2.06 -12.60 -8.56
C LYS A 131 2.37 -11.10 -8.52
N SER A 132 1.40 -10.26 -8.84
CA SER A 132 1.51 -8.82 -8.60
C SER A 132 1.38 -8.52 -7.11
N ALA A 133 2.12 -7.52 -6.65
CA ALA A 133 2.13 -7.08 -5.27
C ALA A 133 2.21 -5.56 -5.19
N SER A 134 1.66 -5.01 -4.11
CA SER A 134 1.76 -3.59 -3.75
C SER A 134 2.87 -3.45 -2.70
N MET A 135 3.73 -2.44 -2.84
CA MET A 135 4.65 -2.01 -1.79
C MET A 135 4.14 -0.71 -1.20
N TRP A 136 3.76 -0.74 0.08
CA TRP A 136 3.27 0.43 0.79
C TRP A 136 4.34 0.94 1.75
N PHE A 137 4.67 2.23 1.64
CA PHE A 137 5.71 2.87 2.44
C PHE A 137 5.06 3.87 3.40
N ALA A 138 5.17 3.60 4.70
CA ALA A 138 4.81 4.56 5.74
C ALA A 138 5.80 5.74 5.71
N LEU A 139 5.35 6.89 5.23
CA LEU A 139 6.10 8.15 5.37
C LEU A 139 5.83 8.84 6.70
N ASP A 140 4.78 8.44 7.42
CA ASP A 140 4.47 8.81 8.80
C ASP A 140 4.05 7.57 9.59
N ASP A 141 4.00 7.70 10.93
CA ASP A 141 3.59 6.60 11.79
C ASP A 141 2.16 6.16 11.46
N ALA A 142 2.00 4.90 11.08
CA ALA A 142 0.72 4.25 10.91
C ALA A 142 0.48 3.26 12.05
N THR A 143 -0.57 3.55 12.81
CA THR A 143 -1.00 2.83 14.00
C THR A 143 -2.44 2.39 13.83
N VAL A 144 -2.91 1.48 14.69
CA VAL A 144 -4.32 1.09 14.70
C VAL A 144 -5.24 2.30 14.90
N ALA A 145 -4.84 3.27 15.73
CA ALA A 145 -5.65 4.42 16.08
C ALA A 145 -5.73 5.50 14.97
N ASN A 146 -4.75 5.59 14.08
CA ASN A 146 -4.74 6.55 12.97
C ASN A 146 -4.85 5.91 11.58
N GLY A 147 -5.17 4.61 11.52
CA GLY A 147 -5.56 3.91 10.30
C GLY A 147 -4.42 3.23 9.56
N CYS A 148 -3.66 2.37 10.23
CA CYS A 148 -2.78 1.40 9.56
C CYS A 148 -3.56 0.44 8.67
N LEU A 149 -2.84 -0.30 7.82
CA LEU A 149 -3.44 -1.34 6.98
C LEU A 149 -3.88 -2.53 7.84
N TRP A 150 -4.88 -3.25 7.32
CA TRP A 150 -5.39 -4.50 7.87
C TRP A 150 -5.42 -5.54 6.74
N TYR A 151 -5.10 -6.78 7.09
CA TYR A 151 -5.05 -7.88 6.13
C TYR A 151 -5.85 -9.08 6.63
N LEU A 152 -6.40 -9.85 5.71
CA LEU A 152 -6.96 -11.17 5.95
C LEU A 152 -5.96 -12.20 5.42
N PRO A 153 -5.16 -12.85 6.29
CA PRO A 153 -4.08 -13.73 5.86
C PRO A 153 -4.58 -14.86 4.93
N GLY A 154 -3.84 -15.11 3.85
CA GLY A 154 -4.11 -16.21 2.92
C GLY A 154 -5.20 -15.96 1.89
N THR A 155 -5.97 -14.87 2.00
CA THR A 155 -7.05 -14.55 1.07
C THR A 155 -6.57 -14.26 -0.36
N HIS A 156 -5.30 -13.91 -0.58
CA HIS A 156 -4.70 -13.75 -1.91
C HIS A 156 -4.61 -15.07 -2.71
N LEU A 157 -4.64 -16.22 -2.01
CA LEU A 157 -4.73 -17.55 -2.62
C LEU A 157 -6.18 -17.92 -2.95
N LEU A 158 -7.13 -17.20 -2.36
CA LEU A 158 -8.55 -17.45 -2.42
C LEU A 158 -9.24 -16.40 -3.30
N GLY A 159 -10.41 -16.74 -3.83
CA GLY A 159 -11.21 -15.84 -4.65
C GLY A 159 -10.74 -15.64 -6.09
N ASN A 160 -11.66 -15.11 -6.91
CA ASN A 160 -11.48 -14.87 -8.35
C ASN A 160 -11.20 -13.37 -8.61
N TYR A 161 -11.27 -12.90 -9.85
CA TYR A 161 -11.02 -11.48 -10.19
C TYR A 161 -12.29 -10.62 -10.25
N GLU A 162 -13.38 -11.05 -9.62
CA GLU A 162 -14.61 -10.25 -9.56
C GLU A 162 -14.40 -8.98 -8.75
N LEU A 163 -14.94 -7.89 -9.32
CA LEU A 163 -14.91 -6.56 -8.78
C LEU A 163 -16.06 -6.37 -7.78
N THR A 164 -15.68 -6.09 -6.54
CA THR A 164 -16.55 -5.66 -5.43
C THR A 164 -16.32 -4.17 -5.21
N ARG A 165 -17.37 -3.40 -4.96
CA ARG A 165 -17.28 -1.93 -4.83
C ARG A 165 -16.55 -1.52 -3.54
N ILE A 166 -15.61 -0.58 -3.64
CA ILE A 166 -15.08 0.18 -2.49
C ILE A 166 -16.05 1.34 -2.23
N GLY A 167 -16.89 1.18 -1.23
CA GLY A 167 -17.89 2.17 -0.84
C GLY A 167 -17.92 2.40 0.67
N SER A 168 -19.00 3.02 1.14
CA SER A 168 -19.25 3.19 2.58
C SER A 168 -19.56 1.88 3.30
N ASN A 169 -19.98 0.84 2.57
CA ASN A 169 -20.23 -0.47 3.16
C ASN A 169 -18.93 -1.29 3.26
N MET A 170 -18.50 -1.54 4.49
CA MET A 170 -17.33 -2.37 4.77
C MET A 170 -17.54 -3.84 4.39
N LEU A 171 -18.79 -4.29 4.21
CA LEU A 171 -19.14 -5.70 4.06
C LEU A 171 -19.30 -6.16 2.61
N ASP A 172 -19.24 -5.27 1.62
CA ASP A 172 -19.45 -5.62 0.21
C ASP A 172 -18.48 -6.72 -0.25
N GLN A 173 -17.24 -6.72 0.24
CA GLN A 173 -16.26 -7.79 -0.02
C GLN A 173 -16.71 -9.14 0.54
N PHE A 174 -17.31 -9.17 1.74
CA PHE A 174 -17.73 -10.40 2.40
C PHE A 174 -19.05 -10.94 1.84
N HIS A 175 -19.86 -10.13 1.15
CA HIS A 175 -20.99 -10.67 0.41
C HIS A 175 -20.54 -11.54 -0.77
N ALA A 176 -19.42 -11.19 -1.41
CA ALA A 176 -18.82 -12.00 -2.47
C ALA A 176 -18.04 -13.21 -1.92
N TYR A 177 -17.48 -13.09 -0.71
CA TYR A 177 -16.70 -14.12 -0.04
C TYR A 177 -17.11 -14.30 1.43
N PRO A 178 -18.28 -14.89 1.71
CA PRO A 178 -18.81 -15.01 3.07
C PRO A 178 -17.87 -15.78 4.00
N GLU A 179 -17.12 -16.74 3.47
CA GLU A 179 -16.17 -17.56 4.23
C GLU A 179 -14.99 -16.76 4.80
N TRP A 180 -14.72 -15.56 4.29
CA TRP A 180 -13.65 -14.70 4.83
C TRP A 180 -14.03 -14.03 6.16
N LEU A 181 -15.30 -14.05 6.55
CA LEU A 181 -15.73 -13.59 7.88
C LEU A 181 -15.15 -14.45 9.02
N GLU A 182 -14.73 -15.67 8.72
CA GLU A 182 -14.12 -16.60 9.68
C GLU A 182 -12.61 -16.36 9.84
N ILE A 183 -12.01 -15.50 8.99
CA ILE A 183 -10.57 -15.19 9.01
C ILE A 183 -10.32 -14.04 9.97
N GLU A 184 -9.41 -14.26 10.93
CA GLU A 184 -8.98 -13.21 11.83
C GLU A 184 -8.21 -12.12 11.07
N ALA A 185 -8.71 -10.88 11.17
CA ALA A 185 -8.07 -9.72 10.58
C ALA A 185 -6.84 -9.30 11.38
N VAL A 186 -5.72 -9.12 10.68
CA VAL A 186 -4.43 -8.76 11.28
C VAL A 186 -4.10 -7.30 10.99
N PRO A 187 -3.91 -6.44 12.01
CA PRO A 187 -3.42 -5.09 11.81
C PRO A 187 -1.93 -5.10 11.46
N ALA A 188 -1.53 -4.21 10.55
CA ALA A 188 -0.14 -4.03 10.12
C ALA A 188 0.34 -2.60 10.43
N PRO A 189 0.60 -2.27 11.71
CA PRO A 189 1.17 -0.98 12.05
C PRO A 189 2.58 -0.84 11.46
N ALA A 190 2.93 0.39 11.06
CA ALA A 190 4.23 0.74 10.52
C ALA A 190 4.69 2.03 11.20
N ARG A 191 5.60 1.89 12.16
CA ARG A 191 6.15 3.00 12.94
C ARG A 191 7.58 3.29 12.51
N GLN A 192 7.97 4.56 12.57
CA GLN A 192 9.33 5.01 12.25
C GLN A 192 10.36 4.48 13.26
N PHE A 193 9.94 4.35 14.52
CA PHE A 193 10.73 3.75 15.57
C PHE A 193 9.94 2.60 16.21
N PRO A 194 10.55 1.43 16.45
CA PRO A 194 9.91 0.41 17.23
C PRO A 194 9.53 1.03 18.58
N SER A 195 8.28 0.87 19.01
CA SER A 195 7.91 1.27 20.36
C SER A 195 8.89 0.61 21.30
N SER A 196 9.59 1.40 22.11
CA SER A 196 10.30 0.88 23.27
C SER A 196 9.34 -0.08 23.96
N SER A 197 9.70 -1.36 24.00
CA SER A 197 8.89 -2.41 24.59
C SER A 197 8.43 -1.96 25.97
N THR A 198 7.15 -1.63 26.10
CA THR A 198 6.51 -1.73 27.41
C THR A 198 6.39 -3.21 27.69
N THR A 199 7.25 -3.69 28.58
CA THR A 199 7.19 -5.02 29.18
C THR A 199 7.37 -4.83 30.68
N PRO A 200 6.60 -5.56 31.49
CA PRO A 200 5.15 -5.64 31.56
C PRO A 200 4.55 -4.60 32.52
#